data_AF-A0A661KV39-F1
#
_entry.id   AF-A0A661KV39-F1
#
_cell.length_a   1.000
_cell.length_b   1.000
_cell.length_c   1.000
_cell.angle_alpha   90.00
_cell.angle_beta   90.00
_cell.angle_gamma   90.00
#
_symmetry.space_group_name_H-M   'P 1'
#
loop_
_entity.id
_entity.type
_entity.pdbx_description
1 polymer ?
#
loop_
_entity_poly.entity_id
_entity_poly.type
_entity_poly.pdbx_seq_one_letter_code
_entity_poly.pdbx_strand_id
1 'polypeptide(L)'
;MCCYSNKTIDIGNFISFFAILAMVVGLGGCTTARHPIMPMAKIEGVKRPFFAGQIIRPKPGDTITYEQLINQLKGMNVIFIGEVHDNPDHHLIQVQILQSLLTKWGPFTLAMECLPAKLQPVLDNYLQGNISEQQFLRQVNWQKIWGFDYHFYRPLFQIQKRTGGRIVAINAPQD
;
A
#
# COMPACT_ATOMS: atom_id res chain seq x y z
N MET A 1 29.33 -2.94 97.70
CA MET A 1 28.05 -2.22 97.89
C MET A 1 27.63 -1.65 96.52
N CYS A 2 26.38 -1.88 96.11
CA CYS A 2 25.76 -1.70 94.76
C CYS A 2 26.24 -2.69 93.67
N CYS A 3 25.48 -3.69 93.23
CA CYS A 3 24.12 -3.81 92.62
C CYS A 3 24.07 -3.68 91.09
N TYR A 4 23.89 -4.85 90.45
CA TYR A 4 22.95 -5.21 89.37
C TYR A 4 22.99 -4.48 88.02
N SER A 5 23.29 -5.24 86.95
CA SER A 5 22.36 -5.38 85.81
C SER A 5 22.74 -6.56 84.91
N ASN A 6 21.78 -7.48 84.75
CA ASN A 6 21.81 -8.63 83.85
C ASN A 6 21.73 -8.17 82.39
N LYS A 7 22.68 -8.61 81.55
CA LYS A 7 22.46 -8.75 80.12
C LYS A 7 22.64 -10.22 79.75
N THR A 8 21.53 -10.86 79.40
CA THR A 8 21.51 -12.12 78.68
C THR A 8 22.18 -11.90 77.33
N ILE A 9 23.31 -12.57 77.12
CA ILE A 9 24.01 -12.66 75.84
C ILE A 9 23.21 -13.65 75.01
N ASP A 10 22.61 -13.16 73.92
CA ASP A 10 21.87 -13.99 72.98
C ASP A 10 22.85 -14.82 72.14
N ILE A 11 22.65 -16.12 72.18
CA ILE A 11 23.54 -17.15 71.66
C ILE A 11 23.04 -17.45 70.25
N GLY A 12 23.63 -16.84 69.23
CA GLY A 12 23.13 -16.98 67.87
C GLY A 12 24.11 -16.63 66.76
N ASN A 13 25.40 -16.87 66.98
CA ASN A 13 26.44 -16.69 65.96
C ASN A 13 26.91 -18.08 65.51
N PHE A 14 26.38 -18.65 64.41
CA PHE A 14 27.05 -19.78 63.75
C PHE A 14 26.63 -20.08 62.30
N ILE A 15 26.29 -19.08 61.47
CA ILE A 15 26.28 -19.28 60.00
C ILE A 15 26.91 -18.06 59.33
N SER A 16 28.22 -17.98 59.48
CA SER A 16 29.09 -17.14 58.70
C SER A 16 29.64 -18.00 57.54
N PHE A 17 29.72 -17.41 56.34
CA PHE A 17 30.68 -17.74 55.27
C PHE A 17 30.38 -18.64 54.05
N PHE A 18 29.15 -19.08 53.73
CA PHE A 18 28.91 -19.81 52.47
C PHE A 18 27.56 -19.54 51.79
N ALA A 19 27.33 -18.36 51.21
CA ALA A 19 26.27 -18.21 50.19
C ALA A 19 26.37 -16.95 49.30
N ILE A 20 27.51 -16.26 49.23
CA ILE A 20 27.75 -15.26 48.18
C ILE A 20 28.37 -15.98 46.99
N LEU A 21 27.58 -16.77 46.24
CA LEU A 21 27.81 -17.13 44.83
C LEU A 21 26.74 -18.14 44.36
N ALA A 22 25.50 -17.70 44.13
CA ALA A 22 24.59 -18.44 43.25
C ALA A 22 23.50 -17.51 42.71
N MET A 23 23.82 -16.94 41.55
CA MET A 23 22.94 -17.04 40.40
C MET A 23 21.66 -16.20 40.43
N VAL A 24 21.87 -14.90 40.16
CA VAL A 24 20.94 -14.07 39.40
C VAL A 24 20.69 -14.72 38.02
N VAL A 25 19.79 -15.71 37.91
CA VAL A 25 19.09 -16.05 36.65
C VAL A 25 17.81 -16.80 37.02
N GLY A 26 16.66 -16.17 36.84
CA GLY A 26 15.37 -16.82 37.09
C GLY A 26 14.15 -16.09 36.54
N LEU A 27 14.31 -15.20 35.55
CA LEU A 27 13.20 -14.72 34.73
C LEU A 27 13.02 -15.67 33.54
N GLY A 28 12.48 -16.85 33.81
CA GLY A 28 12.03 -17.80 32.78
C GLY A 28 10.72 -17.28 32.16
N GLY A 29 10.81 -16.86 30.91
CA GLY A 29 9.72 -16.21 30.17
C GLY A 29 8.51 -17.09 29.89
N CYS A 30 7.41 -16.44 29.55
CA CYS A 30 6.22 -17.06 29.00
C CYS A 30 6.58 -17.84 27.72
N THR A 31 6.59 -19.17 27.81
CA THR A 31 6.63 -20.02 26.62
C THR A 31 5.25 -19.96 25.95
N THR A 32 5.13 -19.17 24.88
CA THR A 32 4.03 -19.34 23.93
C THR A 32 4.24 -20.72 23.28
N ALA A 33 3.41 -21.70 23.67
CA ALA A 33 3.31 -22.95 22.95
C ALA A 33 2.98 -22.62 21.49
N ARG A 34 3.98 -22.70 20.61
CA ARG A 34 3.79 -22.53 19.18
C ARG A 34 2.87 -23.64 18.73
N HIS A 35 1.64 -23.33 18.34
CA HIS A 35 0.81 -24.30 17.64
C HIS A 35 1.61 -24.83 16.45
N PRO A 36 1.69 -26.16 16.25
CA PRO A 36 2.33 -26.70 15.08
C PRO A 36 1.58 -26.18 13.86
N ILE A 37 2.24 -25.30 13.11
CA ILE A 37 1.74 -24.83 11.83
C ILE A 37 1.72 -26.06 10.93
N MET A 38 0.51 -26.57 10.67
CA MET A 38 0.32 -27.63 9.68
C MET A 38 0.92 -27.13 8.36
N PRO A 39 1.84 -27.87 7.72
CA PRO A 39 2.38 -27.46 6.44
C PRO A 39 1.22 -27.33 5.44
N MET A 40 1.17 -26.20 4.72
CA MET A 40 0.14 -25.99 3.71
C MET A 40 0.19 -27.13 2.67
N ALA A 41 -0.97 -27.70 2.36
CA ALA A 41 -1.10 -28.75 1.36
C ALA A 41 -0.55 -28.27 0.01
N LYS A 42 0.37 -29.04 -0.57
CA LYS A 42 0.87 -28.83 -1.93
C LYS A 42 0.12 -29.76 -2.88
N ILE A 43 -0.38 -29.24 -3.98
CA ILE A 43 -0.92 -30.05 -5.09
C ILE A 43 0.25 -30.32 -6.04
N GLU A 44 0.56 -31.59 -6.29
CA GLU A 44 1.61 -32.00 -7.21
C GLU A 44 1.32 -31.44 -8.63
N GLY A 45 2.32 -30.81 -9.25
CA GLY A 45 2.17 -30.11 -10.53
C GLY A 45 1.69 -28.65 -10.43
N VAL A 46 1.19 -28.19 -9.28
CA VAL A 46 0.77 -26.80 -9.07
C VAL A 46 1.93 -25.97 -8.52
N LYS A 47 2.73 -25.39 -9.44
CA LYS A 47 3.63 -24.28 -9.12
C LYS A 47 2.78 -23.01 -8.99
N ARG A 48 2.15 -22.71 -7.84
CA ARG A 48 1.61 -21.36 -7.62
C ARG A 48 2.69 -20.54 -6.90
N PRO A 49 3.50 -19.72 -7.60
CA PRO A 49 4.53 -18.93 -6.95
C PRO A 49 3.96 -17.61 -6.41
N PHE A 50 2.71 -17.29 -6.76
CA PHE A 50 2.14 -15.97 -6.56
C PHE A 50 0.71 -15.98 -6.03
N PHE A 51 0.36 -14.94 -5.29
CA PHE A 51 -0.94 -14.69 -4.66
C PHE A 51 -1.50 -13.34 -5.11
N ALA A 52 -2.83 -13.18 -5.02
CA ALA A 52 -3.48 -11.90 -5.26
C ALA A 52 -2.86 -10.79 -4.36
N GLY A 53 -2.64 -9.61 -4.94
CA GLY A 53 -2.00 -8.47 -4.25
C GLY A 53 -0.47 -8.45 -4.31
N GLN A 54 0.19 -9.44 -4.91
CA GLN A 54 1.64 -9.38 -5.13
C GLN A 54 1.99 -8.60 -6.40
N ILE A 55 3.04 -7.77 -6.31
CA ILE A 55 3.65 -7.10 -7.46
C ILE A 55 4.84 -7.93 -7.91
N ILE A 56 4.80 -8.41 -9.14
CA ILE A 56 5.79 -9.35 -9.67
C ILE A 56 6.58 -8.66 -10.77
N ARG A 57 7.91 -8.75 -10.68
CA ARG A 57 8.78 -8.32 -11.77
C ARG A 57 8.78 -9.39 -12.86
N PRO A 58 8.54 -9.07 -14.15
CA PRO A 58 8.50 -10.06 -15.23
C PRO A 58 9.76 -10.94 -15.35
N LYS A 59 10.95 -10.40 -15.02
CA LYS A 59 12.23 -11.12 -14.90
C LYS A 59 13.04 -10.51 -13.74
N PRO A 60 13.45 -11.26 -12.71
CA PRO A 60 13.51 -12.72 -12.58
C PRO A 60 12.22 -13.44 -12.14
N GLY A 61 11.06 -12.77 -12.06
CA GLY A 61 9.87 -13.33 -11.42
C GLY A 61 9.80 -13.05 -9.92
N ASP A 62 10.68 -12.19 -9.40
CA ASP A 62 10.69 -11.82 -7.98
C ASP A 62 9.51 -10.91 -7.62
N THR A 63 9.03 -11.05 -6.39
CA THR A 63 8.05 -10.13 -5.83
C THR A 63 8.75 -8.88 -5.29
N ILE A 64 8.13 -7.73 -5.49
CA ILE A 64 8.58 -6.45 -4.93
C ILE A 64 7.48 -5.85 -4.06
N THR A 65 7.87 -5.01 -3.11
CA THR A 65 6.93 -4.22 -2.34
C THR A 65 6.35 -3.09 -3.19
N TYR A 66 5.20 -2.55 -2.77
CA TYR A 66 4.61 -1.37 -3.40
C TYR A 66 5.57 -0.17 -3.37
N GLU A 67 6.26 0.04 -2.26
CA GLU A 67 7.25 1.12 -2.16
C GLU A 67 8.41 0.94 -3.15
N GLN A 68 8.90 -0.30 -3.32
CA GLN A 68 9.92 -0.62 -4.32
C GLN A 68 9.43 -0.36 -5.74
N LEU A 69 8.18 -0.74 -6.06
CA LEU A 69 7.56 -0.42 -7.35
C LEU A 69 7.57 1.09 -7.57
N ILE A 70 7.01 1.87 -6.64
CA ILE A 70 6.97 3.32 -6.77
C ILE A 70 8.39 3.83 -6.95
N ASN A 71 9.35 3.57 -6.04
CA ASN A 71 10.72 4.07 -6.20
C ASN A 71 11.39 3.72 -7.54
N GLN A 72 11.04 2.59 -8.18
CA GLN A 72 11.54 2.22 -9.51
C GLN A 72 10.90 3.03 -10.65
N LEU A 73 9.70 3.57 -10.48
CA LEU A 73 9.06 4.46 -11.45
C LEU A 73 9.71 5.85 -11.50
N LYS A 74 10.57 6.18 -10.53
CA LYS A 74 11.31 7.45 -10.52
C LYS A 74 12.18 7.59 -11.77
N GLY A 75 12.02 8.70 -12.48
CA GLY A 75 12.83 9.02 -13.67
C GLY A 75 12.33 8.38 -14.96
N MET A 76 11.27 7.57 -14.91
CA MET A 76 10.60 7.08 -16.11
C MET A 76 9.87 8.24 -16.80
N ASN A 77 10.06 8.39 -18.11
CA ASN A 77 9.37 9.43 -18.89
C ASN A 77 7.90 9.08 -19.14
N VAL A 78 7.60 7.78 -19.27
CA VAL A 78 6.26 7.26 -19.56
C VAL A 78 6.03 6.00 -18.73
N ILE A 79 4.87 5.90 -18.10
CA ILE A 79 4.44 4.76 -17.30
C ILE A 79 3.10 4.28 -17.87
N PHE A 80 3.06 3.03 -18.33
CA PHE A 80 1.83 2.39 -18.81
C PHE A 80 1.18 1.60 -17.68
N ILE A 81 -0.11 1.79 -17.47
CA ILE A 81 -0.90 1.04 -16.49
C ILE A 81 -2.09 0.42 -17.21
N GLY A 82 -2.02 -0.88 -17.48
CA GLY A 82 -3.11 -1.64 -18.07
C GLY A 82 -4.19 -1.97 -17.04
N GLU A 83 -5.39 -2.28 -17.52
CA GLU A 83 -6.52 -2.68 -16.69
C GLU A 83 -7.41 -3.71 -17.41
N VAL A 84 -8.47 -4.10 -16.72
CA VAL A 84 -9.67 -4.73 -17.27
C VAL A 84 -10.80 -3.77 -16.93
N HIS A 85 -11.55 -3.33 -17.94
CA HIS A 85 -12.29 -2.06 -17.86
C HIS A 85 -13.36 -2.01 -16.77
N ASP A 86 -13.90 -3.17 -16.37
CA ASP A 86 -14.93 -3.34 -15.35
C ASP A 86 -14.40 -3.95 -14.04
N ASN A 87 -13.07 -4.08 -13.89
CA ASN A 87 -12.46 -4.60 -12.68
C ASN A 87 -12.14 -3.47 -11.67
N PRO A 88 -12.84 -3.38 -10.53
CA PRO A 88 -12.64 -2.29 -9.57
C PRO A 88 -11.25 -2.27 -8.93
N ASP A 89 -10.59 -3.42 -8.77
CA ASP A 89 -9.26 -3.51 -8.18
C ASP A 89 -8.21 -2.87 -9.08
N HIS A 90 -8.35 -3.02 -10.40
CA HIS A 90 -7.43 -2.40 -11.37
C HIS A 90 -7.53 -0.87 -11.32
N HIS A 91 -8.75 -0.32 -11.26
CA HIS A 91 -8.98 1.12 -11.11
C HIS A 91 -8.47 1.65 -9.77
N LEU A 92 -8.64 0.89 -8.68
CA LEU A 92 -8.09 1.26 -7.38
C LEU A 92 -6.55 1.33 -7.41
N ILE A 93 -5.90 0.36 -8.05
CA ILE A 93 -4.43 0.33 -8.20
C ILE A 93 -3.95 1.55 -9.01
N GLN A 94 -4.63 1.91 -10.10
CA GLN A 94 -4.30 3.12 -10.88
C GLN A 94 -4.35 4.38 -10.02
N VAL A 95 -5.40 4.53 -9.21
CA VAL A 95 -5.56 5.67 -8.28
C VAL A 95 -4.45 5.70 -7.24
N GLN A 96 -4.13 4.57 -6.62
CA GLN A 96 -3.07 4.48 -5.61
C GLN A 96 -1.70 4.84 -6.19
N ILE A 97 -1.38 4.32 -7.38
CA ILE A 97 -0.12 4.64 -8.09
C ILE A 97 -0.08 6.14 -8.36
N LEU A 98 -1.12 6.71 -8.98
CA LEU A 98 -1.18 8.14 -9.29
C LEU A 98 -0.99 9.02 -8.05
N GLN A 99 -1.68 8.72 -6.95
CA GLN A 99 -1.52 9.43 -5.68
C GLN A 99 -0.08 9.35 -5.17
N SER A 100 0.52 8.15 -5.20
CA SER A 100 1.89 7.92 -4.73
C SER A 100 2.92 8.68 -5.57
N LEU A 101 2.74 8.72 -6.89
CA LEU A 101 3.56 9.47 -7.82
C LEU A 101 3.46 10.98 -7.56
N LEU A 102 2.24 11.51 -7.45
CA LEU A 102 1.98 12.91 -7.15
C LEU A 102 2.59 13.35 -5.81
N THR A 103 2.44 12.53 -4.77
CA THR A 103 3.01 12.81 -3.45
C THR A 103 4.54 12.81 -3.45
N LYS A 104 5.18 11.88 -4.17
CA LYS A 104 6.65 11.75 -4.14
C LYS A 104 7.37 12.70 -5.08
N TRP A 105 6.85 12.93 -6.29
CA TRP A 105 7.61 13.62 -7.35
C TRP A 105 6.86 14.77 -8.03
N GLY A 106 5.66 15.12 -7.56
CA GLY A 106 4.92 16.26 -8.08
C GLY A 106 4.06 15.90 -9.31
N PRO A 107 3.68 16.89 -10.14
CA PRO A 107 2.59 16.75 -11.10
C PRO A 107 2.93 15.77 -12.24
N PHE A 108 1.94 14.96 -12.61
CA PHE A 108 1.98 14.06 -13.77
C PHE A 108 0.87 14.41 -14.76
N THR A 109 1.18 14.28 -16.05
CA THR A 109 0.16 14.27 -17.10
C THR A 109 -0.42 12.87 -17.20
N LEU A 110 -1.75 12.75 -17.12
CA LEU A 110 -2.45 11.49 -17.29
C LEU A 110 -2.91 11.36 -18.75
N ALA A 111 -2.54 10.25 -19.41
CA ALA A 111 -3.05 9.94 -20.74
C ALA A 111 -4.19 8.92 -20.61
N MET A 112 -5.36 9.23 -21.17
CA MET A 112 -6.57 8.42 -21.00
C MET A 112 -7.06 7.89 -22.34
N GLU A 113 -7.06 6.56 -22.46
CA GLU A 113 -7.63 5.83 -23.61
C GLU A 113 -9.15 5.97 -23.69
N CYS A 114 -9.82 6.31 -22.59
CA CYS A 114 -11.28 6.36 -22.55
C CYS A 114 -11.93 7.46 -23.42
N LEU A 115 -11.12 8.33 -24.03
CA LEU A 115 -11.56 9.44 -24.84
C LEU A 115 -10.75 9.56 -26.13
N PRO A 116 -11.42 9.70 -27.29
CA PRO A 116 -10.77 10.10 -28.54
C PRO A 116 -10.11 11.47 -28.43
N ALA A 117 -8.96 11.65 -29.09
CA ALA A 117 -8.20 12.91 -29.08
C ALA A 117 -9.05 14.13 -29.51
N LYS A 118 -10.03 13.94 -30.40
CA LYS A 118 -10.97 15.01 -30.84
C LYS A 118 -11.83 15.58 -29.71
N LEU A 119 -11.95 14.90 -28.57
CA LEU A 119 -12.72 15.35 -27.41
C LEU A 119 -11.87 16.15 -26.40
N GLN A 120 -10.59 16.38 -26.66
CA GLN A 120 -9.71 17.17 -25.78
C GLN A 120 -10.31 18.55 -25.41
N PRO A 121 -10.93 19.33 -26.31
CA PRO A 121 -11.51 20.62 -25.94
C PRO A 121 -12.63 20.52 -24.88
N VAL A 122 -13.43 19.46 -24.92
CA VAL A 122 -14.49 19.21 -23.93
C VAL A 122 -13.89 18.79 -22.59
N LEU A 123 -12.85 17.94 -22.64
CA LEU A 123 -12.07 17.53 -21.46
C LEU A 123 -11.42 18.74 -20.78
N ASP A 124 -10.78 19.62 -21.53
CA ASP A 124 -10.13 20.82 -21.00
C ASP A 124 -11.13 21.74 -20.28
N ASN A 125 -12.31 21.96 -20.88
CA ASN A 125 -13.39 22.73 -20.25
C ASN A 125 -13.85 22.11 -18.93
N TYR A 126 -13.93 20.77 -18.86
CA TYR A 126 -14.28 20.08 -17.62
C TYR A 126 -13.19 20.23 -16.54
N LEU A 127 -11.92 20.07 -16.90
CA LEU A 127 -10.79 20.20 -15.98
C LEU A 127 -10.65 21.63 -15.45
N GLN A 128 -10.89 22.64 -16.28
CA GLN A 128 -10.88 24.05 -15.89
C GLN A 128 -12.11 24.45 -15.04
N GLY A 129 -13.13 23.59 -14.95
CA GLY A 129 -14.35 23.88 -14.20
C GLY A 129 -15.38 24.72 -14.96
N ASN A 130 -15.18 24.96 -16.26
CA ASN A 130 -16.11 25.70 -17.12
C ASN A 130 -17.43 24.94 -17.33
N ILE A 131 -17.39 23.61 -17.22
CA ILE A 131 -18.57 22.74 -17.28
C ILE A 131 -18.61 21.78 -16.09
N SER A 132 -19.83 21.44 -15.67
CA SER A 132 -20.07 20.44 -14.63
C SER A 132 -19.70 19.03 -15.12
N GLU A 133 -19.49 18.10 -14.18
CA GLU A 133 -19.25 16.68 -14.50
C GLU A 133 -20.41 16.09 -15.32
N GLN A 134 -21.66 16.46 -14.99
CA GLN A 134 -22.82 16.02 -15.73
C GLN A 134 -22.84 16.56 -17.17
N GLN A 135 -22.44 17.82 -17.38
CA GLN A 135 -22.30 18.40 -18.72
C GLN A 135 -21.18 17.73 -19.50
N PHE A 136 -20.04 17.48 -18.86
CA PHE A 136 -18.91 16.77 -19.44
C PHE A 136 -19.33 15.40 -19.99
N LEU A 137 -19.91 14.53 -19.14
CA LEU A 137 -20.33 13.18 -19.54
C LEU A 137 -21.33 13.17 -20.70
N ARG A 138 -22.24 14.15 -20.74
CA ARG A 138 -23.16 14.34 -21.88
C ARG A 138 -22.44 14.76 -23.14
N GLN A 139 -21.55 15.76 -23.07
CA GLN A 139 -20.86 16.30 -24.25
C GLN A 139 -19.88 15.31 -24.87
N VAL A 140 -19.16 14.53 -24.06
CA VAL A 140 -18.30 13.46 -24.58
C VAL A 140 -19.07 12.20 -24.97
N ASN A 141 -20.38 12.15 -24.69
CA ASN A 141 -21.22 10.98 -24.87
C ASN A 141 -20.57 9.71 -24.27
N TRP A 142 -20.22 9.79 -22.97
CA TRP A 142 -19.39 8.80 -22.27
C TRP A 142 -19.87 7.36 -22.48
N GLN A 143 -21.17 7.13 -22.33
CA GLN A 143 -21.74 5.79 -22.49
C GLN A 143 -21.59 5.24 -23.91
N LYS A 144 -21.64 6.09 -24.94
CA LYS A 144 -21.48 5.65 -26.34
C LYS A 144 -20.01 5.48 -26.71
N ILE A 145 -19.16 6.43 -26.28
CA ILE A 145 -17.74 6.45 -26.63
C ILE A 145 -16.95 5.37 -25.89
N TRP A 146 -17.22 5.20 -24.60
CA TRP A 146 -16.44 4.30 -23.76
C TRP A 146 -17.22 3.06 -23.30
N GLY A 147 -18.50 3.22 -22.96
CA GLY A 147 -19.37 2.08 -22.62
C GLY A 147 -19.23 1.53 -21.19
N PHE A 148 -18.19 1.91 -20.45
CA PHE A 148 -17.99 1.50 -19.05
C PHE A 148 -18.45 2.55 -18.05
N ASP A 149 -18.76 2.13 -16.81
CA ASP A 149 -19.21 3.05 -15.76
C ASP A 149 -18.15 4.10 -15.46
N TYR A 150 -18.54 5.38 -15.54
CA TYR A 150 -17.67 6.51 -15.24
C TYR A 150 -17.16 6.49 -13.79
N HIS A 151 -17.87 5.87 -12.85
CA HIS A 151 -17.45 5.81 -11.45
C HIS A 151 -16.04 5.22 -11.28
N PHE A 152 -15.66 4.26 -12.13
CA PHE A 152 -14.33 3.65 -12.10
C PHE A 152 -13.22 4.65 -12.43
N TYR A 153 -13.47 5.54 -13.39
CA TYR A 153 -12.49 6.50 -13.90
C TYR A 153 -12.51 7.83 -13.12
N ARG A 154 -13.67 8.19 -12.57
CA ARG A 154 -13.93 9.47 -11.90
C ARG A 154 -12.84 9.87 -10.90
N PRO A 155 -12.30 9.00 -10.03
CA PRO A 155 -11.23 9.38 -9.11
C PRO A 155 -9.98 9.94 -9.80
N LEU A 156 -9.59 9.37 -10.94
CA LEU A 156 -8.43 9.85 -11.72
C LEU A 156 -8.67 11.28 -12.22
N PHE A 157 -9.85 11.54 -12.79
CA PHE A 157 -10.24 12.88 -13.24
C PHE A 157 -10.28 13.89 -12.08
N GLN A 158 -10.84 13.47 -10.94
CA GLN A 158 -10.99 14.32 -9.76
C GLN A 158 -9.64 14.65 -9.11
N ILE A 159 -8.70 13.71 -9.05
CA ILE A 159 -7.34 13.96 -8.53
C ILE A 159 -6.66 15.01 -9.41
N GLN A 160 -6.71 14.85 -10.73
CA GLN A 160 -6.05 15.77 -11.66
C GLN A 160 -6.68 17.16 -11.60
N LYS A 161 -8.01 17.23 -11.57
CA LYS A 161 -8.72 18.51 -11.40
C LYS A 161 -8.35 19.21 -10.09
N ARG A 162 -8.27 18.49 -8.98
CA ARG A 162 -7.91 19.05 -7.66
C ARG A 162 -6.46 19.50 -7.57
N THR A 163 -5.57 18.84 -8.30
CA THR A 163 -4.12 19.14 -8.30
C THR A 163 -3.70 20.10 -9.40
N GLY A 164 -4.63 20.54 -10.27
CA GLY A 164 -4.30 21.31 -11.47
C GLY A 164 -3.50 20.52 -12.51
N GLY A 165 -3.52 19.20 -12.42
CA GLY A 165 -2.84 18.29 -13.35
C GLY A 165 -3.52 18.24 -14.73
N ARG A 166 -2.75 17.82 -15.73
CA ARG A 166 -3.22 17.69 -17.12
C ARG A 166 -3.75 16.28 -17.38
N ILE A 167 -4.85 16.18 -18.13
CA ILE A 167 -5.29 14.92 -18.75
C ILE A 167 -5.29 15.08 -20.26
N VAL A 168 -4.73 14.10 -20.97
CA VAL A 168 -4.70 14.04 -22.43
C VAL A 168 -5.54 12.87 -22.91
N ALA A 169 -6.50 13.12 -23.79
CA ALA A 169 -7.28 12.11 -24.48
C ALA A 169 -6.44 11.53 -25.63
N ILE A 170 -6.22 10.21 -25.63
CA ILE A 170 -5.25 9.56 -26.54
C ILE A 170 -5.85 8.56 -27.50
N ASN A 171 -7.15 8.27 -27.43
CA ASN A 171 -7.74 7.28 -28.33
C ASN A 171 -7.81 7.82 -29.77
N ALA A 172 -7.69 6.91 -30.73
CA ALA A 172 -7.88 7.24 -32.13
C ALA A 172 -9.34 7.66 -32.40
N PRO A 173 -9.58 8.51 -33.42
CA PRO A 173 -10.93 8.76 -33.90
C PRO A 173 -11.58 7.46 -34.41
N GLN A 174 -12.89 7.29 -34.18
CA GLN A 174 -13.67 6.13 -34.61
C GLN A 174 -14.38 6.33 -35.98
N ASP A 175 -14.07 7.44 -36.66
CA ASP A 175 -14.63 7.87 -37.96
C ASP A 175 -13.80 7.42 -39.16
#